data_AF-A0A7S1VFV0-F1
#
_entry.id   AF-A0A7S1VFV0-F1
#
_cell.length_a   1.000
_cell.length_b   1.000
_cell.length_c   1.000
_cell.angle_alpha   90.00
_cell.angle_beta   90.00
_cell.angle_gamma   90.00
#
_symmetry.space_group_name_H-M   'P 1'
#
loop_
_entity.id
_entity.type
_entity.pdbx_description
1 polymer ?
#
loop_
_entity_poly.entity_id
_entity_poly.type
_entity_poly.pdbx_seq_one_letter_code
_entity_poly.pdbx_strand_id
1 'polypeptide(L)'
;WLLDTVPGVAHESVLPVLDAIKATSLDDATNKNQIVQALLDRGLDPGIAQWLGTGVSKDRSDGTWKWGFDIDVVEELLPEFKRQDMMGMMEELVEAVPTLKMHVVRAGKNGAWGEQPMLLPNLQRLSKAYPERFHVHVLPKSGHWVHVDDLPGLTKLFHGFTSRDPRSES
;
A
#
# COMPACT_ATOMS: atom_id res chain seq x y z
N TRP A 1 -11.61 -4.59 4.41
CA TRP A 1 -10.29 -5.23 4.38
C TRP A 1 -9.26 -4.18 4.06
N LEU A 2 -8.16 -4.13 4.81
CA LEU A 2 -6.99 -3.30 4.49
C LEU A 2 -5.83 -4.24 4.17
N LEU A 3 -5.23 -4.09 2.97
CA LEU A 3 -4.16 -4.95 2.48
C LEU A 3 -2.86 -4.15 2.41
N ASP A 4 -1.83 -4.60 3.14
CA ASP A 4 -0.46 -4.08 3.07
C ASP A 4 -0.29 -2.57 3.21
N THR A 5 -1.31 -1.91 3.73
CA THR A 5 -1.24 -0.50 4.09
C THR A 5 -0.63 -0.47 5.48
N VAL A 6 0.51 0.20 5.64
CA VAL A 6 1.00 0.57 6.97
C VAL A 6 -0.02 1.59 7.48
N PRO A 7 -0.89 1.26 8.46
CA PRO A 7 -2.00 2.11 8.84
C PRO A 7 -1.56 3.32 9.68
N GLY A 8 -0.28 3.64 9.67
CA GLY A 8 0.29 4.75 10.40
C GLY A 8 0.53 5.96 9.53
N VAL A 9 1.38 6.87 10.01
CA VAL A 9 1.78 8.06 9.24
C VAL A 9 2.56 7.65 8.00
N ALA A 10 2.37 8.40 6.91
CA ALA A 10 3.16 8.28 5.68
C ALA A 10 4.67 8.23 5.98
N HIS A 11 5.36 7.27 5.35
CA HIS A 11 6.80 7.13 5.50
C HIS A 11 7.55 8.13 4.58
N GLU A 12 8.63 8.73 5.08
CA GLU A 12 9.39 9.76 4.35
C GLU A 12 10.09 9.23 3.08
N SER A 13 10.23 7.91 2.95
CA SER A 13 10.80 7.26 1.76
C SER A 13 10.04 7.53 0.47
N VAL A 14 8.82 8.09 0.54
CA VAL A 14 8.06 8.53 -0.64
C VAL A 14 8.70 9.77 -1.29
N LEU A 15 9.36 10.64 -0.51
CA LEU A 15 9.91 11.89 -1.02
C LEU A 15 11.07 11.67 -2.01
N PRO A 16 12.09 10.83 -1.71
CA PRO A 16 13.15 10.54 -2.68
C PRO A 16 12.63 9.90 -3.97
N VAL A 17 11.53 9.13 -3.89
CA VAL A 17 10.89 8.53 -5.08
C VAL A 17 10.28 9.61 -5.96
N LEU A 18 9.56 10.56 -5.37
CA LEU A 18 8.96 11.66 -6.12
C LEU A 18 10.02 12.58 -6.72
N ASP A 19 11.08 12.89 -5.97
CA ASP A 19 12.22 13.67 -6.46
C ASP A 19 12.86 13.01 -7.69
N ALA A 20 13.05 11.69 -7.64
CA ALA A 20 13.61 10.94 -8.76
C ALA A 20 12.68 10.94 -9.99
N ILE A 21 11.35 10.82 -9.79
CA ILE A 21 10.35 10.92 -10.88
C ILE A 21 10.43 12.30 -11.54
N LYS A 22 10.42 13.38 -10.75
CA LYS A 22 10.49 14.76 -11.24
C LYS A 22 11.79 15.07 -11.98
N ALA A 23 12.89 14.54 -11.48
CA ALA A 23 14.19 14.73 -12.10
C ALA A 23 14.36 13.90 -13.39
N THR A 24 13.50 12.91 -13.65
CA THR A 24 13.61 12.02 -14.81
C THR A 24 12.86 12.60 -16.01
N SER A 25 13.61 13.10 -16.99
CA SER A 25 13.06 13.46 -18.30
C SER A 25 12.61 12.22 -19.05
N LEU A 26 11.43 12.28 -19.67
CA LEU A 26 10.90 11.24 -20.53
C LEU A 26 11.15 11.51 -22.02
N ASP A 27 11.51 12.75 -22.38
CA ASP A 27 11.53 13.24 -23.76
C ASP A 27 12.62 12.55 -24.60
N ASP A 28 13.77 12.25 -23.99
CA ASP A 28 14.92 11.64 -24.67
C ASP A 28 14.84 10.11 -24.73
N ALA A 29 13.84 9.51 -24.08
CA ALA A 29 13.73 8.06 -23.99
C ALA A 29 13.16 7.46 -25.29
N THR A 30 13.90 6.55 -25.89
CA THR A 30 13.44 5.78 -27.06
C THR A 30 12.62 4.55 -26.68
N ASN A 31 12.84 4.02 -25.46
CA ASN A 31 12.18 2.83 -24.95
C ASN A 31 12.09 2.86 -23.41
N LYS A 32 11.21 2.02 -22.84
CA LYS A 32 11.00 1.95 -21.38
C LYS A 32 12.25 1.58 -20.57
N ASN A 33 13.17 0.80 -21.13
CA ASN A 33 14.38 0.39 -20.39
C ASN A 33 15.28 1.60 -20.12
N GLN A 34 15.31 2.61 -21.00
CA GLN A 34 16.06 3.84 -20.76
C GLN A 34 15.45 4.67 -19.62
N ILE A 35 14.13 4.66 -19.48
CA ILE A 35 13.43 5.33 -18.37
C ILE A 35 13.73 4.62 -17.05
N VAL A 36 13.64 3.29 -17.03
CA VAL A 36 14.00 2.47 -15.85
C VAL A 36 15.47 2.71 -15.47
N GLN A 37 16.39 2.74 -16.45
CA GLN A 37 17.79 3.03 -16.18
C GLN A 37 17.99 4.44 -15.60
N ALA A 38 17.30 5.45 -16.12
CA ALA A 38 17.37 6.81 -15.59
C ALA A 38 16.91 6.91 -14.13
N LEU A 39 15.92 6.11 -13.73
CA LEU A 39 15.46 6.00 -12.35
C LEU A 39 16.50 5.29 -11.46
N LEU A 40 17.12 4.21 -11.95
CA LEU A 40 18.20 3.50 -11.25
C LEU A 40 19.42 4.41 -11.03
N ASP A 41 19.81 5.18 -12.03
CA ASP A 41 20.93 6.12 -11.97
C ASP A 41 20.68 7.25 -10.95
N ARG A 42 19.42 7.49 -10.58
CA ARG A 42 18.99 8.41 -9.51
C ARG A 42 18.91 7.75 -8.14
N GLY A 43 19.32 6.49 -8.00
CA GLY A 43 19.42 5.78 -6.73
C GLY A 43 18.15 5.07 -6.28
N LEU A 44 17.16 4.89 -7.17
CA LEU A 44 15.98 4.09 -6.86
C LEU A 44 16.32 2.61 -6.77
N ASP A 45 15.67 1.92 -5.84
CA ASP A 45 15.71 0.45 -5.77
C ASP A 45 15.22 -0.17 -7.08
N PRO A 46 15.85 -1.25 -7.58
CA PRO A 46 15.46 -1.89 -8.83
C PRO A 46 13.99 -2.29 -8.91
N GLY A 47 13.39 -2.77 -7.82
CA GLY A 47 11.97 -3.11 -7.80
C GLY A 47 11.09 -1.89 -8.01
N ILE A 48 11.42 -0.77 -7.34
CA ILE A 48 10.68 0.49 -7.47
C ILE A 48 10.83 1.08 -8.88
N ALA A 49 12.06 1.12 -9.41
CA ALA A 49 12.32 1.64 -10.76
C ALA A 49 11.58 0.82 -11.83
N GLN A 50 11.62 -0.51 -11.72
CA GLN A 50 10.92 -1.42 -12.63
C GLN A 50 9.40 -1.21 -12.55
N TRP A 51 8.86 -1.11 -11.33
CA TRP A 51 7.43 -0.88 -11.09
C TRP A 51 6.97 0.46 -11.68
N LEU A 52 7.70 1.55 -11.43
CA LEU A 52 7.42 2.86 -12.02
C LEU A 52 7.41 2.82 -13.55
N GLY A 53 8.34 2.10 -14.17
CA GLY A 53 8.39 1.90 -15.62
C GLY A 53 7.14 1.22 -16.21
N THR A 54 6.41 0.43 -15.41
CA THR A 54 5.13 -0.15 -15.86
C THR A 54 4.05 0.91 -16.04
N GLY A 55 4.09 1.97 -15.23
CA GLY A 55 3.16 3.10 -15.27
C GLY A 55 3.41 4.12 -16.37
N VAL A 56 4.47 4.00 -17.15
CA VAL A 56 4.75 4.90 -18.28
C VAL A 56 4.08 4.40 -19.55
N SER A 57 3.49 5.28 -20.34
CA SER A 57 2.90 4.94 -21.65
C SER A 57 3.22 5.99 -22.70
N LYS A 58 3.05 5.65 -23.99
CA LYS A 58 3.16 6.64 -25.05
C LYS A 58 1.82 7.37 -25.19
N ASP A 59 1.86 8.69 -25.26
CA ASP A 59 0.70 9.49 -25.62
C ASP A 59 0.26 9.12 -27.06
N ARG A 60 -1.05 9.05 -27.26
CA ARG A 60 -1.65 8.68 -28.54
C ARG A 60 -1.54 9.79 -29.58
N SER A 61 -1.43 11.06 -29.18
CA SER A 61 -1.41 12.19 -30.11
C SER A 61 -0.04 12.45 -30.71
N ASP A 62 1.02 12.37 -29.91
CA ASP A 62 2.39 12.73 -30.32
C ASP A 62 3.42 11.61 -30.16
N GLY A 63 3.04 10.48 -29.55
CA GLY A 63 3.91 9.33 -29.35
C GLY A 63 4.99 9.51 -28.27
N THR A 64 4.95 10.63 -27.52
CA THR A 64 5.88 10.93 -26.43
C THR A 64 5.59 10.07 -25.20
N TRP A 65 6.60 9.81 -24.38
CA TRP A 65 6.41 9.07 -23.13
C TRP A 65 5.78 9.98 -22.06
N LYS A 66 4.76 9.47 -21.38
CA LYS A 66 4.10 10.15 -20.25
C LYS A 66 3.95 9.20 -19.07
N TRP A 67 4.05 9.75 -17.88
CA TRP A 67 3.62 9.07 -16.65
C TRP A 67 2.12 8.81 -16.72
N GLY A 68 1.69 7.65 -16.23
CA GLY A 68 0.27 7.28 -16.13
C GLY A 68 -0.46 8.01 -15.02
N PHE A 69 0.20 8.93 -14.32
CA PHE A 69 -0.33 9.80 -13.28
C PHE A 69 0.18 11.22 -13.53
N ASP A 70 -0.56 12.19 -13.02
CA ASP A 70 -0.18 13.61 -13.05
C ASP A 70 0.73 13.91 -11.86
N ILE A 71 1.97 14.34 -12.14
CA ILE A 71 2.97 14.62 -11.10
C ILE A 71 2.53 15.81 -10.26
N ASP A 72 1.96 16.85 -10.87
CA ASP A 72 1.57 18.08 -10.17
C ASP A 72 0.45 17.77 -9.17
N VAL A 73 -0.52 16.94 -9.59
CA VAL A 73 -1.57 16.44 -8.68
C VAL A 73 -0.99 15.60 -7.55
N VAL A 74 0.02 14.77 -7.80
CA VAL A 74 0.68 14.01 -6.73
C VAL A 74 1.37 14.94 -5.73
N GLU A 75 1.98 16.04 -6.17
CA GLU A 75 2.59 17.05 -5.28
C GLU A 75 1.54 17.74 -4.43
N GLU A 76 0.40 18.11 -5.02
CA GLU A 76 -0.71 18.73 -4.30
C GLU A 76 -1.27 17.82 -3.21
N LEU A 77 -1.23 16.49 -3.39
CA LEU A 77 -1.73 15.51 -2.42
C LEU A 77 -0.72 15.11 -1.33
N LEU A 78 0.58 15.45 -1.50
CA LEU A 78 1.61 15.08 -0.53
C LEU A 78 1.35 15.62 0.88
N PRO A 79 0.93 16.89 1.08
CA PRO A 79 0.63 17.41 2.41
C PRO A 79 -0.48 16.62 3.11
N GLU A 80 -1.53 16.23 2.39
CA GLU A 80 -2.67 15.46 2.89
C GLU A 80 -2.22 14.04 3.24
N PHE A 81 -1.43 13.42 2.36
CA PHE A 81 -0.85 12.09 2.60
C PHE A 81 -0.04 12.05 3.90
N LYS A 82 0.75 13.11 4.19
CA LYS A 82 1.49 13.24 5.45
C LYS A 82 0.60 13.38 6.69
N ARG A 83 -0.61 13.91 6.55
CA ARG A 83 -1.57 14.12 7.65
C ARG A 83 -2.54 12.95 7.84
N GLN A 84 -2.48 11.94 6.98
CA GLN A 84 -3.37 10.80 7.06
C GLN A 84 -3.11 9.97 8.32
N ASP A 85 -4.16 9.74 9.11
CA ASP A 85 -4.15 8.85 10.27
C ASP A 85 -5.11 7.68 10.02
N MET A 86 -4.60 6.59 9.46
CA MET A 86 -5.40 5.39 9.25
C MET A 86 -5.67 4.63 10.54
N MET A 87 -4.82 4.72 11.57
CA MET A 87 -5.04 4.07 12.85
C MET A 87 -6.23 4.69 13.58
N GLY A 88 -6.27 6.02 13.67
CA GLY A 88 -7.38 6.77 14.25
C GLY A 88 -8.69 6.50 13.50
N MET A 89 -8.66 6.50 12.16
CA MET A 89 -9.83 6.16 11.34
C MET A 89 -10.35 4.75 11.64
N MET A 90 -9.46 3.75 11.76
CA MET A 90 -9.88 2.38 12.06
C MET A 90 -10.50 2.26 13.45
N GLU A 91 -9.94 2.96 14.44
CA GLU A 91 -10.49 3.02 15.80
C GLU A 91 -11.88 3.67 15.81
N GLU A 92 -12.03 4.83 15.18
CA GLU A 92 -13.32 5.54 15.08
C GLU A 92 -14.38 4.67 14.38
N LEU A 93 -14.03 4.04 13.27
CA LEU A 93 -14.97 3.21 12.51
C LEU A 93 -15.43 1.97 13.29
N VAL A 94 -14.52 1.28 13.97
CA VAL A 94 -14.89 0.08 14.75
C VAL A 94 -15.71 0.45 15.99
N GLU A 95 -15.52 1.64 16.54
CA GLU A 95 -16.33 2.17 17.64
C GLU A 95 -17.72 2.62 17.19
N ALA A 96 -17.79 3.44 16.13
CA ALA A 96 -19.02 4.08 15.68
C ALA A 96 -19.97 3.13 14.94
N VAL A 97 -19.46 2.04 14.33
CA VAL A 97 -20.26 1.15 13.49
C VAL A 97 -20.28 -0.28 14.08
N PRO A 98 -21.30 -0.63 14.88
CA PRO A 98 -21.38 -1.94 15.56
C PRO A 98 -21.39 -3.14 14.63
N THR A 99 -21.89 -2.98 13.40
CA THR A 99 -21.98 -4.05 12.40
C THR A 99 -20.72 -4.20 11.57
N LEU A 100 -19.78 -3.25 11.64
CA LEU A 100 -18.55 -3.29 10.86
C LEU A 100 -17.63 -4.41 11.36
N LYS A 101 -17.21 -5.27 10.43
CA LYS A 101 -16.14 -6.25 10.62
C LYS A 101 -14.91 -5.81 9.83
N MET A 102 -13.83 -5.55 10.53
CA MET A 102 -12.57 -5.09 9.99
C MET A 102 -11.53 -6.21 10.04
N HIS A 103 -10.86 -6.42 8.90
CA HIS A 103 -9.78 -7.37 8.75
C HIS A 103 -8.56 -6.62 8.21
N VAL A 104 -7.49 -6.60 9.00
CA VAL A 104 -6.20 -6.01 8.67
C VAL A 104 -5.25 -7.15 8.34
N VAL A 105 -4.65 -7.15 7.14
CA VAL A 105 -3.69 -8.18 6.74
C VAL A 105 -2.32 -7.53 6.58
N ARG A 106 -1.33 -8.03 7.32
CA ARG A 106 0.06 -7.54 7.26
C ARG A 106 1.04 -8.61 6.80
N ALA A 107 2.07 -8.17 6.08
CA ALA A 107 3.23 -8.98 5.78
C ALA A 107 4.11 -9.18 7.05
N GLY A 108 4.48 -10.43 7.32
CA GLY A 108 5.17 -10.83 8.54
C GLY A 108 6.61 -10.36 8.62
N LYS A 109 7.30 -10.23 7.47
CA LYS A 109 8.70 -9.78 7.38
C LYS A 109 8.85 -8.29 7.10
N ASN A 110 7.74 -7.55 6.96
CA ASN A 110 7.79 -6.12 6.72
C ASN A 110 8.21 -5.36 7.99
N GLY A 111 9.45 -4.87 8.02
CA GLY A 111 10.02 -4.12 9.13
C GLY A 111 9.32 -2.78 9.40
N ALA A 112 8.69 -2.18 8.38
CA ALA A 112 8.04 -0.87 8.50
C ALA A 112 6.91 -0.84 9.55
N TRP A 113 6.29 -2.00 9.83
CA TRP A 113 5.27 -2.11 10.87
C TRP A 113 5.83 -1.91 12.29
N GLY A 114 7.13 -2.13 12.48
CA GLY A 114 7.83 -1.94 13.75
C GLY A 114 8.48 -0.56 13.90
N GLU A 115 8.57 0.22 12.82
CA GLU A 115 9.16 1.57 12.85
C GLU A 115 8.26 2.58 13.57
N GLN A 116 6.96 2.31 13.63
CA GLN A 116 5.99 3.10 14.39
C GLN A 116 5.69 2.44 15.75
N PRO A 117 6.21 2.98 16.88
CA PRO A 117 6.23 2.26 18.16
C PRO A 117 4.84 1.82 18.66
N MET A 118 3.81 2.63 18.40
CA MET A 118 2.45 2.37 18.89
C MET A 118 1.56 1.59 17.91
N LEU A 119 2.02 1.33 16.69
CA LEU A 119 1.19 0.71 15.66
C LEU A 119 0.75 -0.70 16.03
N LEU A 120 1.70 -1.60 16.30
CA LEU A 120 1.40 -2.97 16.70
C LEU A 120 0.67 -3.07 18.05
N PRO A 121 1.06 -2.32 19.11
CA PRO A 121 0.29 -2.26 20.35
C PRO A 121 -1.16 -1.81 20.15
N ASN A 122 -1.42 -0.80 19.31
CA ASN A 122 -2.77 -0.31 19.05
C ASN A 122 -3.63 -1.35 18.32
N LEU A 123 -3.07 -2.02 17.31
CA LEU A 123 -3.77 -3.10 16.61
C LEU A 123 -4.10 -4.26 17.56
N GLN A 124 -3.19 -4.62 18.45
CA GLN A 124 -3.43 -5.64 19.47
C GLN A 124 -4.52 -5.20 20.47
N ARG A 125 -4.53 -3.92 20.87
CA ARG A 125 -5.58 -3.36 21.74
C ARG A 125 -6.95 -3.44 21.07
N LEU A 126 -7.07 -2.98 19.82
CA LEU A 126 -8.34 -3.03 19.07
C LEU A 126 -8.83 -4.47 18.88
N SER A 127 -7.95 -5.41 18.55
CA SER A 127 -8.32 -6.81 18.42
C SER A 127 -8.81 -7.43 19.75
N LYS A 128 -8.25 -7.02 20.89
CA LYS A 128 -8.72 -7.45 22.22
C LYS A 128 -10.03 -6.78 22.63
N ALA A 129 -10.22 -5.51 22.30
CA ALA A 129 -11.44 -4.76 22.61
C ALA A 129 -12.63 -5.23 21.76
N TYR A 130 -12.37 -5.66 20.53
CA TYR A 130 -13.40 -6.04 19.55
C TYR A 130 -13.11 -7.42 18.92
N PRO A 131 -13.05 -8.51 19.70
CA PRO A 131 -12.56 -9.81 19.24
C PRO A 131 -13.37 -10.42 18.08
N GLU A 132 -14.67 -10.13 18.00
CA GLU A 132 -15.55 -10.62 16.91
C GLU A 132 -15.53 -9.73 15.67
N ARG A 133 -15.02 -8.49 15.79
CA ARG A 133 -15.18 -7.44 14.77
C ARG A 133 -13.86 -6.88 14.25
N PHE A 134 -12.75 -7.04 14.96
CA PHE A 134 -11.44 -6.52 14.57
C PHE A 134 -10.39 -7.63 14.54
N HIS A 135 -10.03 -8.03 13.33
CA HIS A 135 -9.16 -9.17 13.08
C HIS A 135 -7.84 -8.71 12.47
N VAL A 136 -6.71 -9.10 13.07
CA VAL A 136 -5.38 -8.83 12.54
C VAL A 136 -4.76 -10.14 12.07
N HIS A 137 -4.49 -10.23 10.77
CA HIS A 137 -3.91 -11.39 10.12
C HIS A 137 -2.46 -11.12 9.75
N VAL A 138 -1.59 -12.10 9.97
CA VAL A 138 -0.16 -12.02 9.61
C VAL A 138 0.14 -13.11 8.60
N LEU A 139 0.70 -12.73 7.44
CA LEU A 139 1.28 -13.68 6.49
C LEU A 139 2.78 -13.77 6.77
N PRO A 140 3.25 -14.79 7.50
CA PRO A 140 4.59 -14.80 8.11
C PRO A 140 5.73 -14.83 7.09
N LYS A 141 5.46 -15.29 5.86
CA LYS A 141 6.47 -15.43 4.81
C LYS A 141 6.58 -14.20 3.91
N SER A 142 5.56 -13.34 3.88
CA SER A 142 5.47 -12.18 3.01
C SER A 142 6.43 -11.07 3.44
N GLY A 143 7.06 -10.44 2.44
CA GLY A 143 7.96 -9.32 2.54
C GLY A 143 7.21 -8.00 2.47
N HIS A 144 7.07 -7.43 1.27
CA HIS A 144 6.51 -6.08 1.09
C HIS A 144 5.15 -6.07 0.41
N TRP A 145 4.79 -7.13 -0.35
CA TRP A 145 3.52 -7.20 -1.09
C TRP A 145 2.85 -8.54 -0.85
N VAL A 146 1.93 -8.59 0.13
CA VAL A 146 1.23 -9.82 0.55
C VAL A 146 0.60 -10.60 -0.61
N HIS A 147 0.10 -9.91 -1.63
CA HIS A 147 -0.56 -10.51 -2.79
C HIS A 147 0.43 -11.07 -3.82
N VAL A 148 1.68 -10.60 -3.84
CA VAL A 148 2.77 -11.14 -4.66
C VAL A 148 3.49 -12.25 -3.91
N ASP A 149 3.78 -12.01 -2.64
CA ASP A 149 4.64 -12.88 -1.83
C ASP A 149 3.92 -14.12 -1.29
N ASP A 150 2.60 -14.04 -1.01
CA ASP A 150 1.81 -15.17 -0.48
C ASP A 150 0.34 -15.10 -0.93
N LEU A 151 0.13 -15.13 -2.25
CA LEU A 151 -1.22 -15.19 -2.84
C LEU A 151 -2.06 -16.36 -2.29
N PRO A 152 -1.53 -17.59 -2.11
CA PRO A 152 -2.32 -18.69 -1.54
C PRO A 152 -2.75 -18.42 -0.09
N GLY A 153 -1.86 -17.88 0.75
CA GLY A 153 -2.18 -17.49 2.12
C GLY A 153 -3.25 -16.40 2.18
N LEU A 154 -3.11 -15.36 1.37
CA LEU A 154 -4.10 -14.29 1.25
C LEU A 154 -5.47 -14.81 0.79
N THR A 155 -5.49 -15.66 -0.24
CA THR A 155 -6.74 -16.25 -0.77
C THR A 155 -7.42 -17.13 0.26
N LYS A 156 -6.66 -17.91 1.05
CA LYS A 156 -7.21 -18.71 2.14
C LYS A 156 -7.91 -17.85 3.20
N LEU A 157 -7.35 -16.69 3.52
CA LEU A 157 -8.00 -15.74 4.43
C LEU A 157 -9.34 -15.32 3.86
N PHE A 158 -9.42 -14.88 2.60
CA PHE A 158 -10.68 -14.45 1.99
C PHE A 158 -11.74 -15.56 1.96
N HIS A 159 -11.38 -16.78 1.56
CA HIS A 159 -12.32 -17.91 1.52
C HIS A 159 -12.84 -18.33 2.89
N GLY A 160 -12.05 -18.14 3.95
CA GLY A 160 -12.49 -18.41 5.33
C GLY A 160 -13.61 -17.50 5.81
N PHE A 161 -13.81 -16.32 5.20
CA PHE A 161 -14.83 -15.35 5.61
C PHE A 161 -16.02 -15.25 4.66
N THR A 162 -15.87 -15.67 3.40
CA THR A 162 -17.00 -15.77 2.45
C THR A 162 -17.81 -17.06 2.61
N SER A 163 -17.33 -18.02 3.40
CA SER A 163 -17.98 -19.32 3.64
C SER A 163 -18.89 -19.38 4.87
N ARG A 164 -19.17 -18.26 5.56
CA ARG A 164 -20.30 -18.21 6.51
C ARG A 164 -21.62 -18.05 5.74
N ASP A 165 -22.39 -19.12 5.73
CA ASP A 165 -23.72 -19.26 5.14
C ASP A 165 -24.69 -18.18 5.65
N PRO A 166 -25.33 -17.39 4.77
CA PRO A 166 -26.36 -16.42 5.15
C PRO A 166 -27.64 -17.05 5.74
N ARG A 167 -27.73 -18.38 5.88
CA ARG A 167 -28.89 -19.10 6.44
C ARG A 167 -28.74 -19.52 7.92
N SER A 168 -27.73 -19.02 8.63
CA SER A 168 -27.50 -19.41 10.05
C SER A 168 -28.10 -18.45 11.10
N GLU A 169 -28.87 -17.44 10.67
CA GLU A 169 -29.76 -16.70 11.56
C GLU A 169 -31.20 -17.13 11.27
N SER A 170 -31.68 -18.08 12.07
CA SER A 170 -33.07 -18.53 12.16
C SER A 170 -33.62 -18.20 13.54
#